data_AF-A0A1M3KYF6-F1
#
_entry.id   AF-A0A1M3KYF6-F1
#
_cell.length_a   1.000
_cell.length_b   1.000
_cell.length_c   1.000
_cell.angle_alpha   90.00
_cell.angle_beta   90.00
_cell.angle_gamma   90.00
#
_symmetry.space_group_name_H-M   'P 1'
#
loop_
_entity.id
_entity.type
_entity.pdbx_description
1 polymer ?
#
loop_
_entity_poly.entity_id
_entity_poly.type
_entity_poly.pdbx_seq_one_letter_code
_entity_poly.pdbx_strand_id
1 'polypeptide(L)'
;MFLIARILKYCKFIFLLIFLLTPFIIRAQVDSTYIQPYEHELSLKPHVYYKYTSLTHEIDDNNEITYMPNSPVSLGLGITYKNYSISGGYGFGFMRDKDRGKTAIFDFQYHYYGRKFIADVFFQQYKGFYTEQNDEVFTLYPDISIIQYGVFGQYVFNNKKFSYKAAFNQSEKQLKSAGSWQLGGGIYYNQVRSDSTLQLNQYKRLRNYQLSVSGGYVYNWIISKNFYLSGGVSVGLNIGSENLSSFKKVEISPSVFPRISMGYNAEDWSICLSVVVNQIYVANSKLLKMTLNTGTMQMSYTKRFSVTPKFVKKIKYIN
;
A
#
# COMPACT_ATOMS: atom_id res chain seq x y z
N MET A 1 -36.97 -18.32 -11.12
CA MET A 1 -37.26 -17.01 -10.48
C MET A 1 -36.27 -16.63 -9.37
N PHE A 2 -35.86 -17.54 -8.49
CA PHE A 2 -34.90 -17.26 -7.39
C PHE A 2 -33.46 -16.90 -7.81
N LEU A 3 -32.98 -17.41 -8.95
CA LEU A 3 -31.61 -17.14 -9.44
C LEU A 3 -31.44 -15.68 -9.93
N ILE A 4 -32.47 -15.16 -10.62
CA ILE A 4 -32.48 -13.81 -11.20
C ILE A 4 -32.52 -12.74 -10.10
N ALA A 5 -33.30 -12.95 -9.03
CA ALA A 5 -33.35 -12.06 -7.89
C ALA A 5 -32.02 -11.98 -7.11
N ARG A 6 -31.25 -13.09 -7.09
CA ARG A 6 -29.92 -13.14 -6.47
C ARG A 6 -28.90 -12.36 -7.28
N ILE A 7 -28.91 -12.52 -8.61
CA ILE A 7 -28.06 -11.78 -9.55
C ILE A 7 -28.34 -10.27 -9.47
N LEU A 8 -29.62 -9.86 -9.43
CA LEU A 8 -30.02 -8.46 -9.28
C LEU A 8 -29.52 -7.82 -7.97
N LYS A 9 -29.43 -8.57 -6.86
CA LYS A 9 -28.83 -8.10 -5.60
C LYS A 9 -27.33 -7.82 -5.74
N TYR A 10 -26.58 -8.71 -6.40
CA TYR A 10 -25.15 -8.51 -6.65
C TYR A 10 -24.91 -7.37 -7.64
N CYS A 11 -25.76 -7.23 -8.67
CA CYS A 11 -25.69 -6.12 -9.61
C CYS A 11 -25.93 -4.76 -8.93
N LYS A 12 -26.88 -4.66 -7.98
CA LYS A 12 -27.08 -3.42 -7.20
C LYS A 12 -25.88 -3.07 -6.33
N PHE A 13 -25.23 -4.07 -5.71
CA PHE A 13 -24.03 -3.85 -4.90
C PHE A 13 -22.83 -3.43 -5.76
N ILE A 14 -22.67 -4.03 -6.94
CA ILE A 14 -21.65 -3.65 -7.92
C ILE A 14 -21.91 -2.24 -8.45
N PHE A 15 -23.16 -1.87 -8.74
CA PHE A 15 -23.51 -0.51 -9.16
C PHE A 15 -23.24 0.53 -8.07
N LEU A 16 -23.53 0.21 -6.80
CA LEU A 16 -23.22 1.08 -5.67
C LEU A 16 -21.69 1.22 -5.47
N LEU A 17 -20.93 0.14 -5.64
CA LEU A 17 -19.47 0.16 -5.58
C LEU A 17 -18.88 0.98 -6.73
N ILE A 18 -19.41 0.83 -7.95
CA ILE A 18 -19.04 1.64 -9.12
C ILE A 18 -19.39 3.11 -8.90
N PHE A 19 -20.53 3.42 -8.26
CA PHE A 19 -20.93 4.79 -7.93
C PHE A 19 -20.10 5.42 -6.81
N LEU A 20 -19.60 4.62 -5.86
CA LEU A 20 -18.62 5.06 -4.85
C LEU A 20 -17.21 5.19 -5.44
N LEU A 21 -16.90 4.44 -6.50
CA LEU A 21 -15.64 4.46 -7.22
C LEU A 21 -15.62 5.44 -8.40
N THR A 22 -16.75 6.00 -8.82
CA THR A 22 -16.76 7.10 -9.79
C THR A 22 -16.09 8.29 -9.12
N PRO A 23 -14.90 8.71 -9.59
CA PRO A 23 -14.28 9.90 -9.06
C PRO A 23 -15.17 11.05 -9.50
N PHE A 24 -15.97 11.59 -8.58
CA PHE A 24 -16.40 12.97 -8.72
C PHE A 24 -15.10 13.77 -8.87
N ILE A 25 -14.82 14.24 -10.09
CA ILE A 25 -13.67 15.07 -10.41
C ILE A 25 -13.95 16.45 -9.81
N ILE A 26 -14.01 16.52 -8.48
CA ILE A 26 -14.09 17.76 -7.75
C ILE A 26 -12.68 18.32 -7.82
N ARG A 27 -12.46 19.24 -8.76
CA ARG A 27 -11.23 20.03 -8.80
C ARG A 27 -11.11 20.77 -7.48
N ALA A 28 -10.20 20.32 -6.62
CA ALA A 28 -9.83 21.07 -5.44
C ALA A 28 -9.12 22.34 -5.91
N GLN A 29 -9.55 23.50 -5.40
CA GLN A 29 -8.83 24.75 -5.57
C GLN A 29 -7.49 24.65 -4.84
N VAL A 30 -6.39 24.62 -5.59
CA VAL A 30 -5.02 24.51 -5.05
C VAL A 30 -4.52 25.90 -4.66
N ASP A 31 -3.90 26.00 -3.49
CA ASP A 31 -3.19 27.22 -3.07
C ASP A 31 -1.79 27.22 -3.69
N SER A 32 -1.61 28.04 -4.73
CA SER A 32 -0.35 28.14 -5.48
C SER A 32 0.82 28.67 -4.64
N THR A 33 0.56 29.26 -3.47
CA THR A 33 1.62 29.69 -2.55
C THR A 33 2.21 28.51 -1.75
N TYR A 34 1.51 27.37 -1.72
CA TYR A 34 1.93 26.15 -1.03
C TYR A 34 2.34 25.04 -1.99
N ILE A 35 1.72 24.96 -3.17
CA ILE A 35 1.88 23.84 -4.10
C ILE A 35 2.15 24.38 -5.51
N GLN A 36 3.21 23.87 -6.13
CA GLN A 36 3.59 24.21 -7.50
C GLN A 36 3.66 22.95 -8.38
N PRO A 37 2.85 22.85 -9.45
CA PRO A 37 3.04 21.80 -10.45
C PRO A 37 4.36 21.99 -11.20
N TYR A 38 5.01 20.91 -11.62
CA TYR A 38 6.15 21.03 -12.54
C TYR A 38 5.65 21.43 -13.94
N GLU A 39 6.42 22.28 -14.63
CA GLU A 39 6.10 22.69 -16.00
C GLU A 39 6.25 21.54 -17.00
N HIS A 40 7.11 20.58 -16.68
CA HIS A 40 7.36 19.40 -17.49
C HIS A 40 6.16 18.45 -17.46
N GLU A 41 5.58 18.19 -18.64
CA GLU A 41 4.46 17.25 -18.76
C GLU A 41 4.90 15.79 -18.68
N LEU A 42 6.16 15.46 -18.91
CA LEU A 42 6.64 14.08 -18.96
C LEU A 42 7.79 13.87 -17.98
N SER A 43 7.74 12.79 -17.20
CA SER A 43 8.88 12.33 -16.40
C SER A 43 9.05 10.82 -16.45
N LEU A 44 10.31 10.40 -16.33
CA LEU A 44 10.70 9.00 -16.13
C LEU A 44 11.23 8.84 -14.71
N LYS A 45 10.84 7.73 -14.07
CA LYS A 45 11.17 7.42 -12.68
C LYS A 45 11.72 6.00 -12.54
N PRO A 46 12.97 5.73 -12.93
CA PRO A 46 13.65 4.52 -12.48
C PRO A 46 13.66 4.48 -10.95
N HIS A 47 13.38 3.30 -10.39
CA HIS A 47 13.35 3.10 -8.95
C HIS A 47 13.79 1.69 -8.58
N VAL A 48 14.38 1.59 -7.40
CA VAL A 48 14.68 0.33 -6.72
C VAL A 48 13.75 0.26 -5.52
N TYR A 49 13.14 -0.90 -5.29
CA TYR A 49 12.26 -1.08 -4.15
C TYR A 49 12.40 -2.47 -3.53
N TYR A 50 12.18 -2.52 -2.23
CA TYR A 50 12.11 -3.74 -1.45
C TYR A 50 10.72 -3.83 -0.82
N LYS A 51 10.01 -4.93 -1.10
CA LYS A 51 8.73 -5.23 -0.48
C LYS A 51 8.96 -6.13 0.72
N TYR A 52 8.73 -5.57 1.90
CA TYR A 52 8.72 -6.29 3.16
C TYR A 52 7.35 -6.92 3.38
N THR A 53 7.32 -8.16 3.83
CA THR A 53 6.11 -8.83 4.30
C THR A 53 6.51 -9.73 5.45
N SER A 54 5.78 -9.68 6.55
CA SER A 54 5.95 -10.64 7.64
C SER A 54 4.62 -11.02 8.24
N LEU A 55 4.53 -12.28 8.65
CA LEU A 55 3.43 -12.78 9.44
C LEU A 55 3.99 -13.10 10.82
N THR A 56 3.57 -12.35 11.82
CA THR A 56 4.04 -12.54 13.20
C THR A 56 2.93 -13.21 14.00
N HIS A 57 3.25 -14.34 14.62
CA HIS A 57 2.38 -15.07 15.54
C HIS A 57 2.84 -14.80 16.97
N GLU A 58 2.02 -14.10 17.74
CA GLU A 58 2.25 -13.87 19.17
C GLU A 58 1.78 -15.11 19.95
N ILE A 59 2.71 -15.83 20.57
CA ILE A 59 2.44 -17.04 21.37
C ILE A 59 2.08 -16.65 22.80
N ASP A 60 2.89 -15.78 23.40
CA ASP A 60 2.68 -15.14 24.70
C ASP A 60 3.29 -13.72 24.68
N ASP A 61 3.26 -13.02 25.82
CA ASP A 61 3.71 -11.62 25.90
C ASP A 61 5.20 -11.43 25.58
N ASN A 62 6.02 -12.49 25.63
CA ASN A 62 7.47 -12.43 25.41
C ASN A 62 7.96 -13.26 24.22
N ASN A 63 7.12 -14.14 23.66
CA ASN A 63 7.48 -15.04 22.58
C ASN A 63 6.63 -14.78 21.33
N GLU A 64 7.31 -14.41 20.24
CA GLU A 64 6.72 -14.29 18.92
C GLU A 64 7.51 -15.09 17.89
N ILE A 65 6.82 -15.61 16.87
CA ILE A 65 7.45 -16.23 15.70
C ILE A 65 7.09 -15.39 14.48
N THR A 66 8.12 -14.90 13.78
CA THR A 66 7.96 -14.08 12.58
C THR A 66 8.34 -14.87 11.34
N TYR A 67 7.35 -15.13 10.48
CA TYR A 67 7.51 -15.79 9.19
C TYR A 67 7.72 -14.74 8.10
N MET A 68 8.79 -14.88 7.32
CA MET A 68 9.16 -13.95 6.25
C MET A 68 9.28 -14.68 4.90
N PRO A 69 8.85 -14.07 3.78
CA PRO A 69 9.14 -14.55 2.45
C PRO A 69 10.56 -14.15 2.04
N ASN A 70 11.17 -14.95 1.14
CA ASN A 70 12.40 -14.59 0.46
C ASN A 70 12.12 -13.66 -0.74
N SER A 71 11.80 -12.41 -0.43
CA SER A 71 11.50 -11.35 -1.40
C SER A 71 12.81 -10.71 -1.91
N PRO A 72 13.05 -10.67 -3.24
CA PRO A 72 14.23 -9.99 -3.78
C PRO A 72 14.03 -8.47 -3.80
N VAL A 73 15.14 -7.74 -3.81
CA VAL A 73 15.15 -6.34 -4.25
C VAL A 73 14.68 -6.29 -5.71
N SER A 74 13.83 -5.30 -6.01
CA SER A 74 13.17 -5.16 -7.31
C SER A 74 13.58 -3.87 -8.00
N LEU A 75 13.67 -3.94 -9.33
CA LEU A 75 13.91 -2.79 -10.19
C LEU A 75 12.61 -2.41 -10.89
N GLY A 76 12.32 -1.12 -10.97
CA GLY A 76 11.11 -0.63 -11.59
C GLY A 76 11.32 0.64 -12.40
N LEU A 77 10.35 0.91 -13.26
CA LEU A 77 10.27 2.11 -14.07
C LEU A 77 8.89 2.73 -13.93
N GLY A 78 8.86 4.02 -13.61
CA GLY A 78 7.67 4.85 -13.62
C GLY A 78 7.66 5.82 -14.77
N ILE A 79 6.48 6.12 -15.29
CA ILE A 79 6.24 7.18 -16.26
C ILE A 79 5.15 8.06 -15.67
N THR A 80 5.40 9.37 -15.65
CA THR A 80 4.36 10.36 -15.32
C THR A 80 4.09 11.20 -16.55
N TYR A 81 2.82 11.29 -16.93
CA TYR A 81 2.34 12.26 -17.90
C TYR A 81 1.34 13.20 -17.23
N LYS A 82 1.69 14.48 -17.14
CA LYS A 82 0.99 15.53 -16.40
C LYS A 82 0.78 15.12 -14.94
N ASN A 83 -0.47 14.84 -14.57
CA ASN A 83 -0.87 14.48 -13.21
C ASN A 83 -1.11 12.98 -13.01
N TYR A 84 -0.83 12.17 -14.05
CA TYR A 84 -1.06 10.73 -14.06
C TYR A 84 0.28 10.00 -14.05
N SER A 85 0.50 9.17 -13.04
CA SER A 85 1.71 8.38 -12.88
C SER A 85 1.33 6.90 -12.90
N ILE A 86 2.10 6.11 -13.65
CA ILE A 86 2.06 4.65 -13.59
C ILE A 86 3.48 4.15 -13.38
N SER A 87 3.65 3.13 -12.55
CA SER A 87 4.94 2.49 -12.32
C SER A 87 4.77 0.99 -12.19
N GLY A 88 5.73 0.25 -12.72
CA GLY A 88 5.82 -1.19 -12.56
C GLY A 88 7.28 -1.60 -12.36
N GLY A 89 7.48 -2.79 -11.81
CA GLY A 89 8.81 -3.34 -11.60
C GLY A 89 8.81 -4.84 -11.44
N TYR A 90 10.02 -5.40 -11.46
CA TYR A 90 10.27 -6.84 -11.40
C TYR A 90 11.43 -7.14 -10.45
N GLY A 91 11.22 -8.15 -9.60
CA GLY A 91 12.23 -8.68 -8.69
C GLY A 91 12.92 -9.88 -9.32
N PHE A 92 14.22 -9.79 -9.55
CA PHE A 92 14.96 -10.86 -10.20
C PHE A 92 15.37 -11.95 -9.20
N GLY A 93 15.15 -13.21 -9.57
CA GLY A 93 15.41 -14.35 -8.68
C GLY A 93 16.86 -14.51 -8.24
N PHE A 94 17.84 -13.99 -9.01
CA PHE A 94 19.25 -14.03 -8.62
C PHE A 94 19.61 -13.09 -7.46
N MET A 95 18.73 -12.12 -7.13
CA MET A 95 18.89 -11.23 -5.96
C MET A 95 18.32 -11.84 -4.68
N ARG A 96 17.87 -13.10 -4.72
CA ARG A 96 17.41 -13.83 -3.53
C ARG A 96 18.57 -14.52 -2.86
N ASP A 97 18.53 -14.52 -1.54
CA ASP A 97 19.39 -15.36 -0.72
C ASP A 97 18.96 -16.83 -0.88
N LYS A 98 19.90 -17.74 -1.15
CA LYS A 98 19.57 -19.15 -1.39
C LYS A 98 19.21 -19.89 -0.10
N ASP A 99 19.72 -19.42 1.04
CA ASP A 99 19.58 -20.10 2.32
C ASP A 99 18.18 -19.88 2.93
N ARG A 100 17.50 -18.80 2.51
CA ARG A 100 16.13 -18.44 2.90
C ARG A 100 15.03 -19.21 2.17
N GLY A 101 15.40 -20.22 1.36
CA GLY A 101 14.46 -21.07 0.64
C GLY A 101 13.73 -20.38 -0.53
N LYS A 102 12.82 -21.11 -1.18
CA LYS A 102 12.08 -20.62 -2.36
C LYS A 102 10.75 -19.97 -1.94
N THR A 103 10.50 -18.76 -2.44
CA THR A 103 9.20 -18.08 -2.32
C THR A 103 8.60 -17.80 -3.71
N ALA A 104 7.36 -18.23 -3.92
CA ALA A 104 6.52 -17.78 -5.02
C ALA A 104 5.76 -16.51 -4.61
N ILE A 105 5.86 -15.46 -5.44
CA ILE A 105 5.34 -14.13 -5.15
C ILE A 105 4.49 -13.65 -6.34
N PHE A 106 3.26 -13.24 -6.05
CA PHE A 106 2.45 -12.39 -6.93
C PHE A 106 1.99 -11.20 -6.10
N ASP A 107 2.57 -10.02 -6.33
CA ASP A 107 2.29 -8.83 -5.54
C ASP A 107 2.06 -7.63 -6.45
N PHE A 108 0.78 -7.32 -6.66
CA PHE A 108 0.32 -6.13 -7.35
C PHE A 108 -0.14 -5.08 -6.33
N GLN A 109 0.38 -3.86 -6.44
CA GLN A 109 -0.03 -2.73 -5.63
C GLN A 109 -0.16 -1.49 -6.53
N TYR A 110 -1.25 -0.77 -6.38
CA TYR A 110 -1.51 0.49 -7.06
C TYR A 110 -1.82 1.57 -6.03
N HIS A 111 -1.01 2.63 -6.03
CA HIS A 111 -1.15 3.77 -5.14
C HIS A 111 -1.58 5.00 -5.94
N TYR A 112 -2.83 5.42 -5.73
CA TYR A 112 -3.37 6.65 -6.29
C TYR A 112 -3.27 7.78 -5.27
N TYR A 113 -2.43 8.76 -5.57
CA TYR A 113 -2.32 9.98 -4.77
C TYR A 113 -3.08 11.13 -5.43
N GLY A 114 -4.35 11.31 -5.09
CA GLY A 114 -5.14 12.48 -5.50
C GLY A 114 -4.90 13.69 -4.61
N ARG A 115 -5.69 14.77 -4.84
CA ARG A 115 -5.69 15.95 -3.95
C ARG A 115 -6.48 15.69 -2.67
N LYS A 116 -7.74 15.30 -2.85
CA LYS A 116 -8.70 15.06 -1.77
C LYS A 116 -8.68 13.61 -1.30
N PHE A 117 -8.49 12.69 -2.23
CA PHE A 117 -8.60 11.26 -1.98
C PHE A 117 -7.31 10.55 -2.34
N ILE A 118 -6.88 9.68 -1.45
CA ILE A 118 -5.82 8.69 -1.67
C ILE A 118 -6.51 7.34 -1.75
N ALA A 119 -6.06 6.48 -2.65
CA ALA A 119 -6.57 5.12 -2.76
C ALA A 119 -5.42 4.15 -3.00
N ASP A 120 -5.40 3.06 -2.24
CA ASP A 120 -4.45 1.97 -2.38
C ASP A 120 -5.23 0.70 -2.71
N VAL A 121 -4.84 0.04 -3.80
CA VAL A 121 -5.41 -1.24 -4.24
C VAL A 121 -4.30 -2.25 -4.27
N PHE A 122 -4.47 -3.38 -3.59
CA PHE A 122 -3.43 -4.40 -3.51
C PHE A 122 -4.00 -5.81 -3.64
N PHE A 123 -3.26 -6.63 -4.37
CA PHE A 123 -3.48 -8.06 -4.53
C PHE A 123 -2.15 -8.77 -4.34
N GLN A 124 -2.03 -9.49 -3.23
CA GLN A 124 -0.80 -10.10 -2.77
C GLN A 124 -1.03 -11.57 -2.52
N GLN A 125 -0.13 -12.39 -3.04
CA GLN A 125 -0.06 -13.82 -2.80
C GLN A 125 1.39 -14.23 -2.64
N TYR A 126 1.68 -14.81 -1.49
CA TYR A 126 2.98 -15.32 -1.12
C TYR A 126 2.85 -16.80 -0.77
N LYS A 127 3.82 -17.62 -1.20
CA LYS A 127 3.92 -19.02 -0.80
C LYS A 127 5.38 -19.39 -0.61
N GLY A 128 5.68 -20.04 0.51
CA GLY A 128 7.03 -20.36 0.94
C GLY A 128 7.63 -19.25 1.79
N PHE A 129 7.84 -19.55 3.06
CA PHE A 129 8.34 -18.64 4.09
C PHE A 129 9.53 -19.27 4.81
N TYR A 130 10.20 -18.49 5.64
CA TYR A 130 11.20 -18.96 6.58
C TYR A 130 11.07 -18.21 7.91
N THR A 131 11.63 -18.76 8.98
CA THR A 131 11.95 -18.03 10.21
C THR A 131 13.46 -18.01 10.38
N GLU A 132 13.96 -16.98 11.06
CA GLU A 132 15.38 -16.78 11.33
C GLU A 132 15.59 -16.84 12.85
N GLN A 133 16.46 -17.73 13.30
CA GLN A 133 16.84 -17.86 14.71
C GLN A 133 18.33 -17.55 14.86
N ASN A 134 18.66 -16.63 15.78
CA ASN A 134 20.02 -16.20 16.10
C ASN A 134 20.85 -15.79 14.86
N ASP A 135 20.22 -15.13 13.88
CA ASP A 135 20.83 -14.57 12.66
C ASP A 135 21.59 -15.55 11.74
N GLU A 136 21.48 -16.87 11.97
CA GLU A 136 22.21 -17.87 11.17
C GLU A 136 21.40 -19.15 10.85
N VAL A 137 20.37 -19.48 11.65
CA VAL A 137 19.58 -20.69 11.45
C VAL A 137 18.24 -20.38 10.80
N PHE A 138 18.10 -20.74 9.52
CA PHE A 138 16.85 -20.60 8.78
C PHE A 138 16.02 -21.88 8.87
N THR A 139 14.79 -21.77 9.38
CA THR A 139 13.79 -22.85 9.28
C THR A 139 12.84 -22.55 8.14
N LEU A 140 12.69 -23.48 7.20
CA LEU A 140 11.93 -23.29 5.97
C LEU A 140 10.50 -23.80 6.09
N TYR A 141 9.57 -23.03 5.54
CA TYR A 141 8.14 -23.28 5.55
C TYR A 141 7.54 -23.17 4.14
N PRO A 142 7.80 -24.15 3.26
CA PRO A 142 7.36 -24.12 1.86
C PRO A 142 5.82 -24.24 1.69
N ASP A 143 5.12 -24.72 2.72
CA ASP A 143 3.67 -24.92 2.73
C ASP A 143 2.88 -23.66 3.14
N ILE A 144 3.50 -22.74 3.90
CA ILE A 144 2.83 -21.51 4.31
C ILE A 144 2.49 -20.66 3.09
N SER A 145 1.23 -20.25 3.01
CA SER A 145 0.74 -19.34 1.98
C SER A 145 -0.14 -18.24 2.57
N ILE A 146 0.13 -17.01 2.15
CA ILE A 146 -0.62 -15.82 2.52
C ILE A 146 -1.26 -15.25 1.26
N ILE A 147 -2.54 -14.93 1.34
CA ILE A 147 -3.28 -14.19 0.32
C ILE A 147 -3.89 -12.97 0.98
N GLN A 148 -3.67 -11.81 0.40
CA GLN A 148 -4.28 -10.55 0.80
C GLN A 148 -4.85 -9.83 -0.43
N TYR A 149 -6.11 -9.43 -0.34
CA TYR A 149 -6.74 -8.51 -1.28
C TYR A 149 -7.30 -7.35 -0.50
N GLY A 150 -7.18 -6.13 -1.00
CA GLY A 150 -7.85 -5.03 -0.35
C GLY A 150 -7.82 -3.72 -1.11
N VAL A 151 -8.70 -2.84 -0.65
CA VAL A 151 -8.81 -1.46 -1.08
C VAL A 151 -8.85 -0.60 0.16
N PHE A 152 -7.98 0.41 0.22
CA PHE A 152 -7.95 1.39 1.29
C PHE A 152 -8.03 2.78 0.69
N GLY A 153 -8.83 3.65 1.31
CA GLY A 153 -9.01 5.02 0.86
C GLY A 153 -8.89 6.00 2.02
N GLN A 154 -8.36 7.19 1.75
CA GLN A 154 -8.24 8.26 2.74
C GLN A 154 -8.67 9.61 2.15
N TYR A 155 -9.43 10.37 2.92
CA TYR A 155 -9.73 11.77 2.66
C TYR A 155 -8.70 12.67 3.34
N VAL A 156 -8.22 13.65 2.60
CA VAL A 156 -7.22 14.64 3.04
C VAL A 156 -7.93 15.97 3.26
N PHE A 157 -8.04 16.41 4.51
CA PHE A 157 -8.78 17.63 4.86
C PHE A 157 -8.11 18.90 4.34
N ASN A 158 -6.79 19.05 4.51
CA ASN A 158 -6.02 20.21 4.04
C ASN A 158 -5.55 20.07 2.59
N ASN A 159 -6.41 19.57 1.70
CA ASN A 159 -6.09 19.27 0.30
C ASN A 159 -5.75 20.49 -0.58
N LYS A 160 -5.95 21.72 -0.07
CA LYS A 160 -5.57 22.95 -0.76
C LYS A 160 -4.10 23.32 -0.56
N LYS A 161 -3.53 23.00 0.61
CA LYS A 161 -2.17 23.38 1.01
C LYS A 161 -1.23 22.20 1.18
N PHE A 162 -1.73 21.01 1.47
CA PHE A 162 -0.94 19.79 1.62
C PHE A 162 -0.98 18.93 0.35
N SER A 163 0.17 18.35 -0.02
CA SER A 163 0.27 17.46 -1.17
C SER A 163 0.95 16.13 -0.87
N TYR A 164 0.19 15.05 -0.99
CA TYR A 164 0.73 13.70 -1.05
C TYR A 164 1.56 13.46 -2.32
N LYS A 165 1.14 14.03 -3.46
CA LYS A 165 1.88 13.89 -4.73
C LYS A 165 3.29 14.45 -4.64
N ALA A 166 3.49 15.55 -3.92
CA ALA A 166 4.81 16.12 -3.72
C ALA A 166 5.75 15.18 -2.94
N ALA A 167 5.21 14.44 -1.97
CA ALA A 167 5.97 13.53 -1.12
C ALA A 167 6.23 12.15 -1.77
N PHE A 168 5.27 11.56 -2.47
CA PHE A 168 5.38 10.15 -2.92
C PHE A 168 5.43 9.97 -4.45
N ASN A 169 4.82 10.87 -5.22
CA ASN A 169 4.85 10.79 -6.69
C ASN A 169 5.88 11.69 -7.36
N GLN A 170 6.29 12.76 -6.68
CA GLN A 170 7.18 13.82 -7.20
C GLN A 170 6.66 14.46 -8.51
N SER A 171 5.34 14.41 -8.73
CA SER A 171 4.67 15.01 -9.90
C SER A 171 4.35 16.49 -9.71
N GLU A 172 4.54 17.03 -8.51
CA GLU A 172 4.51 18.45 -8.19
C GLU A 172 5.38 18.71 -6.96
N LYS A 173 5.50 19.98 -6.55
CA LYS A 173 6.35 20.42 -5.46
C LYS A 173 5.52 21.08 -4.36
N GLN A 174 5.85 20.74 -3.12
CA GLN A 174 5.38 21.44 -1.93
C GLN A 174 6.38 22.57 -1.65
N LEU A 175 5.92 23.83 -1.69
CA LEU A 175 6.74 25.02 -1.48
C LEU A 175 6.86 25.44 -0.02
N LYS A 176 5.82 25.19 0.77
CA LYS A 176 5.75 25.55 2.20
C LYS A 176 5.31 24.35 3.01
N SER A 177 5.83 24.24 4.23
CA SER A 177 5.44 23.16 5.14
C SER A 177 3.95 23.21 5.43
N ALA A 178 3.30 22.06 5.35
CA ALA A 178 1.88 21.92 5.66
C ALA A 178 1.60 20.49 6.10
N GLY A 179 0.60 20.33 6.95
CA GLY A 179 0.06 19.02 7.30
C GLY A 179 -1.43 18.93 7.07
N SER A 180 -1.94 17.72 7.19
CA SER A 180 -3.36 17.44 7.04
C SER A 180 -3.76 16.31 7.97
N TRP A 181 -4.89 16.52 8.65
CA TRP A 181 -5.68 15.41 9.17
C TRP A 181 -6.14 14.52 8.01
N GLN A 182 -6.41 13.27 8.35
CA GLN A 182 -6.86 12.24 7.43
C GLN A 182 -7.93 11.39 8.08
N LEU A 183 -8.94 11.05 7.29
CA LEU A 183 -9.94 10.06 7.67
C LEU A 183 -10.03 9.05 6.53
N GLY A 184 -9.85 7.78 6.85
CA GLY A 184 -9.81 6.72 5.88
C GLY A 184 -10.59 5.50 6.30
N GLY A 185 -10.74 4.59 5.36
CA GLY A 185 -11.31 3.29 5.60
C GLY A 185 -10.93 2.33 4.49
N GLY A 186 -11.10 1.04 4.76
CA GLY A 186 -10.71 0.01 3.80
C GLY A 186 -11.47 -1.28 3.97
N ILE A 187 -11.37 -2.12 2.95
CA ILE A 187 -11.92 -3.46 2.93
C ILE A 187 -10.78 -4.40 2.62
N TYR A 188 -10.62 -5.44 3.45
CA TYR A 188 -9.53 -6.40 3.32
C TYR A 188 -10.08 -7.82 3.34
N TYR A 189 -9.48 -8.68 2.54
CA TYR A 189 -9.58 -10.12 2.65
C TYR A 189 -8.19 -10.65 2.92
N ASN A 190 -8.03 -11.37 4.02
CA ASN A 190 -6.79 -12.03 4.39
C ASN A 190 -7.03 -13.53 4.49
N GLN A 191 -6.08 -14.33 4.04
CA GLN A 191 -6.09 -15.76 4.22
C GLN A 191 -4.67 -16.27 4.47
N VAL A 192 -4.52 -17.08 5.51
CA VAL A 192 -3.30 -17.82 5.81
C VAL A 192 -3.61 -19.31 5.71
N ARG A 193 -2.74 -20.06 5.01
CA ARG A 193 -2.81 -21.52 4.88
C ARG A 193 -1.50 -22.14 5.32
N SER A 194 -1.58 -23.26 6.01
CA SER A 194 -0.46 -24.14 6.30
C SER A 194 -0.97 -25.56 6.47
N ASP A 195 -0.28 -26.51 5.85
CA ASP A 195 -0.67 -27.92 5.90
C ASP A 195 0.04 -28.67 7.03
N SER A 196 1.19 -28.16 7.52
CA SER A 196 2.04 -28.91 8.46
C SER A 196 2.78 -28.09 9.53
N THR A 197 2.98 -26.78 9.37
CA THR A 197 4.06 -26.09 10.08
C THR A 197 3.66 -24.89 10.94
N LEU A 198 2.51 -24.28 10.70
CA LEU A 198 2.00 -23.31 11.67
C LEU A 198 1.54 -24.08 12.90
N GLN A 199 2.12 -23.80 14.06
CA GLN A 199 1.53 -24.08 15.38
C GLN A 199 0.28 -23.20 15.62
N LEU A 200 -0.52 -23.02 14.57
CA LEU A 200 -1.90 -22.57 14.63
C LEU A 200 -2.67 -23.71 15.28
N ASN A 201 -2.73 -23.71 16.61
CA ASN A 201 -3.45 -24.63 17.50
C ASN A 201 -4.82 -25.11 16.97
N GLN A 202 -4.86 -25.95 15.92
CA GLN A 202 -6.02 -26.53 15.20
C GLN A 202 -6.44 -25.89 13.84
N TYR A 203 -5.76 -24.87 13.27
CA TYR A 203 -6.23 -24.22 12.02
C TYR A 203 -5.29 -24.43 10.82
N LYS A 204 -5.72 -25.27 9.86
CA LYS A 204 -5.05 -25.42 8.54
C LYS A 204 -5.26 -24.22 7.61
N ARG A 205 -6.34 -23.47 7.84
CA ARG A 205 -6.71 -22.29 7.04
C ARG A 205 -7.42 -21.27 7.90
N LEU A 206 -6.84 -20.08 7.99
CA LEU A 206 -7.43 -18.89 8.57
C LEU A 206 -7.92 -17.98 7.43
N ARG A 207 -9.14 -17.45 7.56
CA ARG A 207 -9.69 -16.45 6.63
C ARG A 207 -10.25 -15.31 7.45
N ASN A 208 -10.12 -14.08 6.95
CA ASN A 208 -10.64 -12.93 7.64
C ASN A 208 -11.04 -11.84 6.64
N TYR A 209 -12.30 -11.41 6.70
CA TYR A 209 -12.83 -10.28 5.95
C TYR A 209 -12.94 -9.09 6.90
N GLN A 210 -12.32 -7.96 6.56
CA GLN A 210 -12.21 -6.80 7.45
C GLN A 210 -12.79 -5.55 6.82
N LEU A 211 -13.48 -4.78 7.64
CA LEU A 211 -13.77 -3.37 7.40
C LEU A 211 -12.90 -2.55 8.34
N SER A 212 -12.18 -1.57 7.80
CA SER A 212 -11.29 -0.68 8.54
C SER A 212 -11.83 0.73 8.54
N VAL A 213 -11.72 1.41 9.67
CA VAL A 213 -11.85 2.87 9.78
C VAL A 213 -10.60 3.38 10.46
N SER A 214 -10.00 4.43 9.90
CA SER A 214 -8.72 4.97 10.37
C SER A 214 -8.73 6.50 10.40
N GLY A 215 -8.05 7.08 11.36
CA GLY A 215 -7.77 8.51 11.45
C GLY A 215 -6.27 8.74 11.59
N GLY A 216 -5.78 9.82 11.03
CA GLY A 216 -4.34 10.08 11.03
C GLY A 216 -3.97 11.52 10.77
N TYR A 217 -2.66 11.78 10.89
CA TYR A 217 -2.07 13.06 10.53
C TYR A 217 -0.83 12.84 9.67
N VAL A 218 -0.65 13.70 8.69
CA VAL A 218 0.56 13.76 7.86
C VAL A 218 1.10 15.18 7.84
N TYR A 219 2.41 15.31 7.69
CA TYR A 219 3.09 16.59 7.61
C TYR A 219 4.19 16.53 6.55
N ASN A 220 4.20 17.52 5.65
CA ASN A 220 5.34 17.81 4.78
C ASN A 220 6.12 18.95 5.42
N TRP A 221 7.35 18.67 5.85
CA TRP A 221 8.32 19.65 6.29
C TRP A 221 9.24 20.03 5.13
N ILE A 222 9.18 21.31 4.71
CA ILE A 222 10.07 21.87 3.70
C ILE A 222 11.27 22.48 4.41
N ILE A 223 12.37 21.74 4.42
CA ILE A 223 13.61 22.08 5.14
C ILE A 223 14.34 23.19 4.40
N SER A 224 14.33 23.14 3.06
CA SER A 224 14.86 24.18 2.19
C SER A 224 14.10 24.20 0.87
N LYS A 225 14.47 25.11 -0.05
CA LYS A 225 13.83 25.23 -1.38
C LYS A 225 13.76 23.91 -2.14
N ASN A 226 14.67 22.96 -1.90
CA ASN A 226 14.74 21.70 -2.64
C ASN A 226 14.65 20.45 -1.76
N PHE A 227 14.88 20.55 -0.45
CA PHE A 227 14.82 19.40 0.46
C PHE A 227 13.50 19.36 1.22
N TYR A 228 12.92 18.16 1.29
CA TYR A 228 11.72 17.90 2.09
C TYR A 228 11.84 16.61 2.90
N LEU A 229 11.14 16.59 4.02
CA LEU A 229 10.82 15.41 4.81
C LEU A 229 9.31 15.36 5.00
N SER A 230 8.71 14.23 4.71
CA SER A 230 7.29 13.95 4.87
C SER A 230 7.12 12.78 5.82
N GLY A 231 6.24 12.92 6.79
CA GLY A 231 5.93 11.87 7.75
C GLY A 231 4.45 11.91 8.11
N GLY A 232 3.84 10.74 8.20
CA GLY A 232 2.47 10.61 8.65
C GLY A 232 2.20 9.24 9.23
N VAL A 233 1.21 9.20 10.11
CA VAL A 233 0.71 7.97 10.72
C VAL A 233 -0.80 8.03 10.72
N SER A 234 -1.42 6.93 10.33
CA SER A 234 -2.85 6.69 10.53
C SER A 234 -3.02 5.48 11.44
N VAL A 235 -3.88 5.60 12.43
CA VAL A 235 -4.28 4.50 13.31
C VAL A 235 -5.74 4.18 13.05
N GLY A 236 -6.11 2.92 13.11
CA GLY A 236 -7.46 2.49 12.81
C GLY A 236 -7.92 1.29 13.61
N LEU A 237 -9.19 0.99 13.45
CA LEU A 237 -9.84 -0.21 13.98
C LEU A 237 -10.38 -1.01 12.80
N ASN A 238 -10.02 -2.28 12.78
CA ASN A 238 -10.48 -3.28 11.82
C ASN A 238 -11.51 -4.17 12.51
N ILE A 239 -12.71 -4.21 11.94
CA ILE A 239 -13.78 -5.12 12.33
C ILE A 239 -13.75 -6.28 11.33
N GLY A 240 -13.30 -7.44 11.81
CA GLY A 240 -13.05 -8.65 11.03
C GLY A 240 -14.03 -9.78 11.34
N SER A 241 -14.26 -10.68 10.37
CA SER A 241 -14.96 -11.96 10.58
C SER A 241 -14.41 -13.04 9.68
N GLU A 242 -14.37 -14.28 10.17
CA GLU A 242 -13.97 -15.46 9.39
C GLU A 242 -14.97 -15.83 8.29
N ASN A 243 -16.24 -15.46 8.47
CA ASN A 243 -17.31 -15.80 7.55
C ASN A 243 -18.37 -14.69 7.48
N LEU A 244 -18.56 -14.11 6.29
CA LEU A 244 -19.55 -13.06 6.02
C LEU A 244 -21.01 -13.48 6.32
N SER A 245 -21.31 -14.78 6.26
CA SER A 245 -22.68 -15.30 6.42
C SER A 245 -23.08 -15.60 7.86
N SER A 246 -22.13 -15.63 8.81
CA SER A 246 -22.41 -15.89 10.21
C SER A 246 -21.66 -14.87 11.05
N PHE A 247 -22.35 -13.81 11.48
CA PHE A 247 -21.85 -12.77 12.39
C PHE A 247 -21.50 -13.30 13.81
N LYS A 248 -21.26 -14.60 13.98
CA LYS A 248 -21.02 -15.25 15.28
C LYS A 248 -19.64 -14.98 15.87
N LYS A 249 -18.65 -14.59 15.05
CA LYS A 249 -17.28 -14.27 15.49
C LYS A 249 -16.81 -12.99 14.82
N VAL A 250 -17.10 -11.86 15.46
CA VAL A 250 -16.58 -10.54 15.07
C VAL A 250 -15.35 -10.26 15.90
N GLU A 251 -14.25 -9.94 15.25
CA GLU A 251 -12.99 -9.56 15.89
C GLU A 251 -12.74 -8.07 15.66
N ILE A 252 -12.32 -7.37 16.72
CA ILE A 252 -11.90 -5.98 16.61
C ILE A 252 -10.39 -5.97 16.80
N SER A 253 -9.67 -5.35 15.89
CA SER A 253 -8.21 -5.28 15.93
C SER A 253 -7.71 -3.89 15.57
N PRO A 254 -6.64 -3.41 16.21
CA PRO A 254 -6.03 -2.15 15.81
C PRO A 254 -5.30 -2.30 14.47
N SER A 255 -5.11 -1.19 13.77
CA SER A 255 -4.31 -1.13 12.55
C SER A 255 -3.48 0.15 12.53
N VAL A 256 -2.30 0.09 11.92
CA VAL A 256 -1.36 1.21 11.85
C VAL A 256 -0.79 1.32 10.44
N PHE A 257 -0.79 2.53 9.89
CA PHE A 257 -0.36 2.82 8.52
C PHE A 257 0.65 3.99 8.52
N PRO A 258 1.92 3.76 8.89
CA PRO A 258 2.94 4.79 8.82
C PRO A 258 3.44 5.00 7.38
N ARG A 259 3.69 6.27 7.03
CA ARG A 259 4.24 6.68 5.74
C ARG A 259 5.31 7.74 5.95
N ILE A 260 6.49 7.51 5.41
CA ILE A 260 7.62 8.43 5.48
C ILE A 260 8.18 8.60 4.07
N SER A 261 8.56 9.82 3.72
CA SER A 261 9.28 10.12 2.49
C SER A 261 10.24 11.26 2.70
N MET A 262 11.40 11.21 2.09
CA MET A 262 12.35 12.32 2.05
C MET A 262 12.95 12.42 0.67
N GLY A 263 13.34 13.62 0.28
CA GLY A 263 13.97 13.78 -1.02
C GLY A 263 14.45 15.18 -1.34
N TYR A 264 15.12 15.23 -2.49
CA TYR A 264 15.58 16.45 -3.13
C TYR A 264 14.81 16.67 -4.43
N ASN A 265 14.24 17.86 -4.59
CA ASN A 265 13.40 18.24 -5.73
C ASN A 265 14.02 19.44 -6.48
N ALA A 266 14.80 19.15 -7.52
CA ALA A 266 15.20 20.14 -8.54
C ALA A 266 14.06 20.37 -9.55
N GLU A 267 14.27 21.30 -10.48
CA GLU A 267 13.30 21.60 -11.53
C GLU A 267 13.17 20.42 -12.51
N ASP A 268 14.30 19.96 -13.05
CA ASP A 268 14.36 18.92 -14.08
C ASP A 268 14.63 17.51 -13.53
N TRP A 269 15.00 17.36 -12.25
CA TRP A 269 15.20 16.05 -11.63
C TRP A 269 14.84 15.99 -10.13
N SER A 270 14.67 14.78 -9.59
CA SER A 270 14.48 14.54 -8.16
C SER A 270 15.09 13.22 -7.72
N ILE A 271 15.48 13.12 -6.45
CA ILE A 271 15.76 11.86 -5.75
C ILE A 271 14.80 11.75 -4.57
N CYS A 272 14.23 10.57 -4.35
CA CYS A 272 13.29 10.32 -3.27
C CYS A 272 13.53 8.95 -2.65
N LEU A 273 13.53 8.90 -1.32
CA LEU A 273 13.44 7.69 -0.51
C LEU A 273 12.09 7.69 0.21
N SER A 274 11.31 6.62 0.07
CA SER A 274 10.01 6.49 0.71
C SER A 274 9.83 5.13 1.37
N VAL A 275 9.12 5.12 2.50
CA VAL A 275 8.73 3.94 3.25
C VAL A 275 7.24 4.02 3.52
N VAL A 276 6.49 3.01 3.09
CA VAL A 276 5.05 2.85 3.35
C VAL A 276 4.85 1.51 4.01
N VAL A 277 4.20 1.49 5.16
CA VAL A 277 3.93 0.26 5.93
C VAL A 277 2.43 0.16 6.20
N ASN A 278 1.91 -1.06 6.16
CA ASN A 278 0.58 -1.41 6.63
C ASN A 278 0.69 -2.57 7.62
N GLN A 279 0.25 -2.32 8.86
CA GLN A 279 0.15 -3.31 9.91
C GLN A 279 -1.32 -3.58 10.22
N ILE A 280 -1.75 -4.81 10.00
CA ILE A 280 -3.11 -5.27 10.31
C ILE A 280 -3.07 -6.64 11.00
N TYR A 281 -4.09 -6.96 11.78
CA TYR A 281 -4.23 -8.30 12.35
C TYR A 281 -5.00 -9.20 11.39
N VAL A 282 -4.52 -10.41 11.16
CA VAL A 282 -5.24 -11.45 10.42
C VAL A 282 -6.16 -12.24 11.35
N ALA A 283 -5.76 -12.39 12.61
CA ALA A 283 -6.58 -12.88 13.72
C ALA A 283 -6.24 -12.09 14.99
N ASN A 284 -7.25 -11.71 15.75
CA ASN A 284 -7.08 -11.07 17.05
C ASN A 284 -8.08 -11.63 18.07
N SER A 285 -7.79 -12.84 18.54
CA SER A 285 -8.59 -13.56 19.53
C SER A 285 -7.75 -13.96 20.74
N LYS A 286 -8.40 -14.41 21.83
CA LYS A 286 -7.68 -14.90 23.02
C LYS A 286 -6.78 -16.12 22.74
N LEU A 287 -7.09 -16.90 21.71
CA LEU A 287 -6.38 -18.14 21.38
C LEU A 287 -5.35 -17.96 20.26
N LEU A 288 -5.46 -16.87 19.50
CA LEU A 288 -4.65 -16.63 18.31
C LEU A 288 -4.57 -15.14 18.02
N LYS A 289 -3.35 -14.62 18.05
CA LYS A 289 -3.00 -13.27 17.62
C LYS A 289 -1.97 -13.35 16.51
N MET A 290 -2.37 -12.92 15.32
CA MET A 290 -1.49 -12.90 14.16
C MET A 290 -1.53 -11.55 13.48
N THR A 291 -0.37 -10.94 13.34
CA THR A 291 -0.19 -9.65 12.67
C THR A 291 0.45 -9.87 11.30
N LEU A 292 -0.13 -9.28 10.27
CA LEU A 292 0.43 -9.21 8.94
C LEU A 292 0.97 -7.79 8.73
N ASN A 293 2.30 -7.70 8.66
CA ASN A 293 3.01 -6.47 8.35
C ASN A 293 3.41 -6.51 6.88
N THR A 294 3.02 -5.50 6.12
CA THR A 294 3.47 -5.32 4.74
C THR A 294 4.11 -3.95 4.62
N GLY A 295 5.12 -3.82 3.78
CA GLY A 295 5.73 -2.52 3.56
C GLY A 295 6.50 -2.46 2.26
N THR A 296 6.68 -1.24 1.76
CA THR A 296 7.52 -0.96 0.59
C THR A 296 8.50 0.13 0.96
N MET A 297 9.79 -0.19 0.86
CA MET A 297 10.88 0.78 0.86
C MET A 297 11.27 1.03 -0.59
N GLN A 298 11.34 2.28 -1.01
CA GLN A 298 11.62 2.65 -2.40
C GLN A 298 12.59 3.81 -2.48
N MET A 299 13.63 3.65 -3.28
CA MET A 299 14.49 4.74 -3.73
C MET A 299 14.21 5.00 -5.21
N SER A 300 14.04 6.27 -5.58
CA SER A 300 13.73 6.65 -6.96
C SER A 300 14.51 7.86 -7.41
N TYR A 301 14.87 7.86 -8.70
CA TYR A 301 15.39 9.03 -9.41
C TYR A 301 14.35 9.41 -10.46
N THR A 302 13.87 10.65 -10.43
CA THR A 302 12.91 11.17 -11.42
C THR A 302 13.63 12.15 -12.33
N LYS A 303 13.63 11.91 -13.65
CA LYS A 303 14.05 12.89 -14.66
C LYS A 303 12.81 13.43 -15.36
N ARG A 304 12.70 14.76 -15.43
CA ARG A 304 11.62 15.48 -16.09
C ARG A 304 12.11 16.03 -17.43
N PHE A 305 11.24 16.00 -18.44
CA PHE A 305 11.58 16.37 -19.80
C PHE A 305 10.72 17.55 -20.26
N SER A 306 11.38 18.58 -20.81
CA SER A 306 10.71 19.77 -21.35
C SER A 306 9.97 19.50 -22.66
N VAL A 307 10.35 18.46 -23.41
CA VAL A 307 9.73 18.12 -24.71
C VAL A 307 9.03 16.77 -24.60
N THR A 308 7.70 16.79 -24.68
CA THR A 308 6.89 15.57 -24.81
C THR A 308 6.93 15.08 -26.26
N PRO A 309 7.32 13.81 -26.54
CA PRO A 309 7.31 13.25 -27.89
C PRO A 309 5.94 13.36 -28.58
N LYS A 310 5.93 13.62 -29.89
CA LYS A 310 4.69 13.85 -30.68
C LYS A 310 3.67 12.69 -30.59
N PHE A 311 4.12 11.45 -30.37
CA PHE A 311 3.23 10.30 -30.23
C PHE A 311 2.44 10.30 -28.92
N VAL A 312 2.99 10.83 -27.83
CA VAL A 312 2.28 10.97 -26.54
C VAL A 312 1.21 12.05 -26.62
N LYS A 313 1.47 13.12 -27.39
CA LYS A 313 0.49 14.21 -27.63
C LYS A 313 -0.75 13.76 -28.42
N LYS A 314 -0.67 12.64 -29.16
CA LYS A 314 -1.80 12.09 -29.92
C LYS A 314 -2.79 11.28 -29.05
N ILE A 315 -2.46 11.00 -27.79
CA ILE A 315 -3.39 10.39 -26.84
C ILE A 315 -4.43 11.46 -26.45
N LYS A 316 -5.47 11.61 -27.28
CA LYS A 316 -6.68 12.39 -26.94
C LYS A 316 -7.43 11.63 -25.85
N TYR A 317 -7.61 12.27 -24.69
CA TYR A 317 -8.52 11.76 -23.67
C TYR A 317 -9.94 12.26 -23.91
N ILE A 318 -10.91 11.44 -23.50
CA ILE A 318 -12.32 11.80 -23.36
C ILE A 318 -12.38 12.82 -22.21
N ASN A 319 -12.89 14.02 -22.51
CA ASN A 319 -13.07 15.12 -21.55
C ASN A 319 -14.10 14.79 -20.48
#